data_AF-I7J2R5-F1
#
_entry.id   AF-I7J2R5-F1
#
_cell.length_a   1.000
_cell.length_b   1.000
_cell.length_c   1.000
_cell.angle_alpha   90.00
_cell.angle_beta   90.00
_cell.angle_gamma   90.00
#
_symmetry.space_group_name_H-M   'P 1'
#
loop_
_entity.id
_entity.type
_entity.pdbx_description
1 polymer ?
#
loop_
_entity_poly.entity_id
_entity_poly.type
_entity_poly.pdbx_seq_one_letter_code
_entity_poly.pdbx_strand_id
1 'polypeptide(L)'
;MNNEEVSLNEHFIWAQKRIKELNQDRRSDIMDYEMKIMDARISGREIGEKIANRAGVKKLIDVLIDLSHDDETIFIKAKNKYGQYFSDDELKQFIAEAKNDSLQEV
;
A
#
# COMPACT_ATOMS: atom_id res chain seq x y z
N MET A 1 44.26 -51.42 22.38
CA MET A 1 42.90 -50.88 22.54
C MET A 1 42.98 -49.40 22.20
N ASN A 2 42.18 -48.91 21.25
CA ASN A 2 42.16 -47.49 20.90
C ASN A 2 41.51 -46.71 22.07
N ASN A 3 42.26 -45.80 22.68
CA ASN A 3 41.85 -44.93 23.78
C ASN A 3 41.34 -43.57 23.28
N GLU A 4 40.79 -43.50 22.07
CA GLU A 4 40.19 -42.27 21.58
C GLU A 4 38.82 -42.09 22.25
N GLU A 5 38.69 -40.96 22.95
CA GLU A 5 37.46 -40.56 23.64
C GLU A 5 36.34 -40.45 22.60
N VAL A 6 35.33 -41.31 22.72
CA VAL A 6 34.27 -41.39 21.71
C VAL A 6 33.50 -40.07 21.71
N SER A 7 33.54 -39.33 20.59
CA SER A 7 32.88 -38.02 20.39
C SER A 7 31.33 -38.06 20.36
N LEU A 8 30.72 -39.10 20.93
CA LEU A 8 29.27 -39.27 21.08
C LEU A 8 28.62 -38.04 21.73
N ASN A 9 29.38 -37.27 22.52
CA ASN A 9 28.92 -36.05 23.16
C ASN A 9 28.54 -34.95 22.15
N GLU A 10 29.34 -34.72 21.10
CA GLU A 10 29.05 -33.65 20.13
C GLU A 10 27.83 -33.97 19.26
N HIS A 11 27.72 -35.21 18.77
CA HIS A 11 26.58 -35.64 17.98
C HIS A 11 25.28 -35.66 18.80
N PHE A 12 25.36 -36.05 20.08
CA PHE A 12 24.22 -36.03 20.98
C PHE A 12 23.79 -34.60 21.34
N ILE A 13 24.73 -33.71 21.65
CA ILE A 13 24.46 -32.28 21.88
C ILE A 13 23.84 -31.65 20.63
N TRP A 14 24.37 -31.94 19.45
CA TRP A 14 23.82 -31.47 18.18
C TRP A 14 22.37 -31.93 17.99
N ALA A 15 22.09 -33.22 18.23
CA ALA A 15 20.74 -33.77 18.10
C ALA A 15 19.76 -33.14 19.10
N GLN A 16 20.18 -32.93 20.36
CA GLN A 16 19.37 -32.25 21.38
C GLN A 16 19.07 -30.79 21.02
N LYS A 17 20.05 -30.06 20.51
CA LYS A 17 19.86 -28.69 20.02
C LYS A 17 18.88 -28.67 18.84
N ARG A 18 19.03 -29.61 17.91
CA ARG A 18 18.14 -29.72 16.74
C ARG A 18 16.69 -30.03 17.12
N ILE A 19 16.47 -30.93 18.09
CA ILE A 19 15.12 -31.24 18.59
C ILE A 19 14.48 -30.01 19.22
N LYS A 20 15.23 -29.22 20.01
CA LYS A 20 14.73 -27.96 20.59
C LYS A 20 14.32 -26.95 19.51
N GLU A 21 15.14 -26.78 18.47
CA GLU A 21 14.82 -25.91 17.32
C GLU A 21 13.59 -26.37 16.53
N LEU A 22 13.39 -27.68 16.40
CA LEU A 22 12.24 -28.26 15.69
C LEU A 22 10.96 -28.19 16.51
N ASN A 23 11.06 -28.25 17.83
CA ASN A 23 9.94 -28.12 18.76
C ASN A 23 9.62 -26.66 19.11
N GLN A 24 10.39 -25.68 18.62
CA GLN A 24 10.04 -24.28 18.77
C GLN A 24 8.70 -24.02 18.10
N ASP A 25 7.78 -23.43 18.85
CA ASP A 25 6.49 -23.03 18.33
C ASP A 25 6.66 -21.84 17.38
N ARG A 26 6.57 -22.12 16.08
CA ARG A 26 6.70 -21.12 15.02
C ARG A 26 5.38 -20.44 14.67
N ARG A 27 4.29 -20.70 15.40
CA ARG A 27 2.99 -20.08 15.11
C ARG A 27 3.06 -18.56 15.13
N SER A 28 3.82 -17.98 16.04
CA SER A 28 4.06 -16.52 16.08
C SER A 28 4.75 -16.02 14.81
N ASP A 29 5.83 -16.68 14.39
CA ASP A 29 6.58 -16.28 13.18
C ASP A 29 5.71 -16.36 11.91
N ILE A 30 4.86 -17.39 11.82
CA ILE A 30 3.91 -17.56 10.72
C ILE A 30 2.86 -16.46 10.73
N MET A 31 2.26 -16.18 11.90
CA MET A 31 1.27 -15.11 12.05
C MET A 31 1.87 -13.74 11.69
N ASP A 32 3.08 -13.44 12.15
CA ASP A 32 3.78 -12.19 11.84
C ASP A 32 4.05 -12.04 10.33
N TYR A 33 4.41 -13.13 9.66
CA TYR A 33 4.58 -13.13 8.22
C TYR A 33 3.26 -12.89 7.49
N GLU A 34 2.21 -13.61 7.85
CA GLU A 34 0.88 -13.46 7.25
C GLU A 34 0.31 -12.04 7.46
N MET A 35 0.51 -11.46 8.64
CA MET A 35 0.11 -10.09 8.95
C MET A 35 0.82 -9.09 8.05
N LYS A 36 2.15 -9.17 7.91
CA LYS A 36 2.92 -8.28 7.01
C LYS A 36 2.45 -8.40 5.56
N ILE A 37 2.13 -9.60 5.10
CA ILE A 37 1.60 -9.82 3.75
C ILE A 37 0.20 -9.22 3.60
N MET A 38 -0.67 -9.35 4.61
CA MET A 38 -1.99 -8.71 4.60
C MET A 38 -1.88 -7.19 4.56
N ASP A 39 -1.05 -6.59 5.41
CA ASP A 39 -0.84 -5.15 5.44
C ASP A 39 -0.36 -4.63 4.08
N ALA A 40 0.62 -5.31 3.47
CA ALA A 40 1.11 -4.96 2.13
C ALA A 40 0.00 -5.04 1.06
N ARG A 41 -0.89 -6.03 1.14
CA ARG A 41 -2.04 -6.16 0.21
C ARG A 41 -3.06 -5.06 0.41
N ILE A 42 -3.35 -4.69 1.67
CA ILE A 42 -4.30 -3.61 2.00
C ILE A 42 -3.73 -2.29 1.48
N SER A 43 -2.48 -1.96 1.81
CA SER A 43 -1.83 -0.74 1.31
C SER A 43 -1.75 -0.71 -0.21
N GLY A 44 -1.40 -1.83 -0.86
CA GLY A 44 -1.37 -1.92 -2.32
C GLY A 44 -2.75 -1.68 -2.96
N ARG A 45 -3.82 -2.20 -2.34
CA ARG A 45 -5.19 -1.95 -2.79
C ARG A 45 -5.60 -0.50 -2.63
N GLU A 46 -5.33 0.12 -1.49
CA GLU A 46 -5.64 1.54 -1.22
C GLU A 46 -4.91 2.45 -2.21
N ILE A 47 -3.62 2.18 -2.48
CA ILE A 47 -2.83 2.91 -3.48
C ILE A 47 -3.45 2.73 -4.87
N GLY A 48 -3.80 1.50 -5.26
CA GLY A 48 -4.44 1.21 -6.54
C GLY A 48 -5.78 1.93 -6.71
N GLU A 49 -6.61 1.94 -5.66
CA GLU A 49 -7.89 2.66 -5.65
C GLU A 49 -7.69 4.18 -5.75
N LYS A 50 -6.72 4.75 -5.03
CA LYS A 50 -6.38 6.17 -5.14
C LYS A 50 -5.90 6.55 -6.54
N ILE A 51 -5.10 5.72 -7.20
CA ILE A 51 -4.66 5.94 -8.59
C ILE A 51 -5.85 5.92 -9.57
N ALA A 52 -6.72 4.91 -9.47
CA ALA A 52 -7.91 4.81 -10.33
C ALA A 52 -8.85 6.01 -10.14
N ASN A 53 -9.08 6.41 -8.88
CA ASN A 53 -9.91 7.56 -8.56
C ASN A 53 -9.28 8.88 -9.01
N ARG A 54 -7.94 8.99 -9.07
CA ARG A 54 -7.25 10.19 -9.58
C ARG A 54 -7.55 10.42 -11.06
N ALA A 55 -7.51 9.36 -11.87
CA ALA A 55 -7.91 9.46 -13.27
C ALA A 55 -9.40 9.83 -13.42
N GLY A 56 -10.26 9.31 -12.55
CA GLY A 56 -11.69 9.63 -12.54
C GLY A 56 -12.00 11.09 -12.20
N VAL A 57 -11.35 11.64 -11.17
CA VAL A 57 -11.57 13.04 -10.75
C VAL A 57 -11.04 14.02 -11.78
N LYS A 58 -9.89 13.76 -12.42
CA LYS A 58 -9.37 14.61 -13.50
C LYS A 58 -10.37 14.69 -14.67
N LYS A 59 -10.85 13.55 -15.16
CA LYS A 59 -11.87 13.53 -16.22
C LYS A 59 -13.15 14.28 -15.85
N LEU A 60 -13.59 14.19 -14.59
CA LEU A 60 -14.75 14.96 -14.14
C LEU A 60 -14.48 16.46 -14.20
N ILE A 61 -13.31 16.89 -13.71
CA ILE A 61 -12.90 18.31 -13.72
C ILE A 61 -12.83 18.81 -15.16
N ASP A 62 -12.15 18.09 -16.06
CA ASP A 62 -12.01 18.47 -17.47
C ASP A 62 -13.39 18.69 -18.12
N VAL A 63 -14.32 17.74 -17.96
CA VAL A 63 -15.69 17.86 -18.49
C VAL A 63 -16.43 19.07 -17.91
N LEU A 64 -16.24 19.39 -16.63
CA LEU A 64 -16.91 20.54 -16.02
C LEU A 64 -16.31 21.87 -16.46
N ILE A 65 -15.00 21.91 -16.72
CA ILE A 65 -14.30 23.04 -17.34
C ILE A 65 -14.82 23.24 -18.77
N ASP A 66 -14.93 22.18 -19.56
CA ASP A 66 -15.47 22.24 -20.94
C ASP A 66 -16.90 22.77 -20.95
N LEU A 67 -17.70 22.41 -19.94
CA LEU A 67 -19.04 22.94 -19.72
C LEU A 67 -19.07 24.33 -19.07
N SER A 68 -17.92 25.01 -18.96
CA SER A 68 -17.76 26.37 -18.45
C SER A 68 -18.34 26.60 -17.05
N HIS A 69 -18.30 25.60 -16.18
CA HIS A 69 -18.67 25.77 -14.77
C HIS A 69 -17.60 26.58 -14.02
N ASP A 70 -18.02 27.30 -12.98
CA ASP A 70 -17.11 28.02 -12.10
C ASP A 70 -16.38 27.08 -11.12
N ASP A 71 -15.26 27.54 -10.57
CA ASP A 71 -14.35 26.76 -9.74
C ASP A 71 -15.00 26.24 -8.46
N GLU A 72 -15.90 27.02 -7.87
CA GLU A 72 -16.61 26.63 -6.66
C GLU A 72 -17.54 25.46 -6.98
N THR A 73 -18.29 25.55 -8.08
CA THR A 73 -19.14 24.46 -8.55
C THR A 73 -18.34 23.21 -8.93
N ILE A 74 -17.20 23.36 -9.61
CA ILE A 74 -16.30 22.26 -9.96
C ILE A 74 -15.80 21.58 -8.68
N PHE A 75 -15.32 22.37 -7.71
CA PHE A 75 -14.82 21.88 -6.44
C PHE A 75 -15.89 21.13 -5.64
N ILE A 76 -17.10 21.69 -5.51
CA ILE A 76 -18.21 21.05 -4.80
C ILE A 76 -18.57 19.71 -5.46
N LYS A 77 -18.66 19.66 -6.80
CA LYS A 77 -18.96 18.42 -7.52
C LYS A 77 -17.85 17.37 -7.36
N ALA A 78 -16.58 17.78 -7.44
CA ALA A 78 -15.44 16.90 -7.22
C ALA A 78 -15.41 16.37 -5.78
N LYS A 79 -15.63 17.25 -4.78
CA LYS A 79 -15.70 16.89 -3.36
C LYS A 79 -16.84 15.93 -3.05
N ASN A 80 -18.03 16.18 -3.59
CA ASN A 80 -19.18 15.31 -3.38
C ASN A 80 -18.96 13.89 -3.91
N LYS A 81 -18.20 13.74 -5.02
CA LYS A 81 -17.98 12.44 -5.65
C LYS A 81 -16.70 11.74 -5.17
N TYR A 82 -15.65 12.50 -4.84
CA TYR A 82 -14.31 11.97 -4.58
C TYR A 82 -13.70 12.42 -3.25
N GLY A 83 -14.43 13.17 -2.41
CA GLY A 83 -13.92 13.69 -1.12
C GLY A 83 -13.60 12.61 -0.08
N GLN A 84 -14.06 11.38 -0.27
CA GLN A 84 -13.63 10.23 0.55
C GLN A 84 -12.24 9.71 0.18
N TYR A 85 -11.70 10.10 -0.98
CA TYR A 85 -10.43 9.61 -1.53
C TYR A 85 -9.33 10.67 -1.57
N PHE A 86 -9.72 11.95 -1.60
CA PHE A 86 -8.80 13.08 -1.73
C PHE A 86 -9.18 14.18 -0.75
N SER A 87 -8.16 14.87 -0.23
CA SER A 87 -8.35 16.07 0.59
C SER A 87 -8.85 17.25 -0.24
N ASP A 88 -9.40 18.26 0.43
CA ASP A 88 -9.82 19.51 -0.21
C ASP A 88 -8.66 20.18 -0.97
N ASP A 89 -7.43 20.10 -0.45
CA ASP A 89 -6.24 20.67 -1.09
C ASP A 89 -5.83 19.89 -2.34
N GLU A 90 -5.88 18.54 -2.30
CA GLU A 90 -5.64 17.70 -3.48
C GLU A 90 -6.66 18.00 -4.59
N LEU A 91 -7.94 18.15 -4.24
CA LEU A 91 -8.99 18.47 -5.21
C LEU A 91 -8.79 19.86 -5.84
N LYS A 92 -8.45 20.87 -5.04
CA LYS A 92 -8.10 22.21 -5.55
C LYS A 92 -6.88 22.18 -6.47
N GLN A 93 -5.88 21.39 -6.11
CA GLN A 93 -4.69 21.21 -6.95
C GLN A 93 -5.07 20.58 -8.30
N PHE A 94 -5.91 19.56 -8.34
CA PHE A 94 -6.34 18.96 -9.62
C PHE A 94 -7.10 19.95 -10.51
N ILE A 95 -7.90 20.86 -9.94
CA ILE A 95 -8.58 21.92 -10.68
C ILE A 95 -7.56 22.91 -11.26
N ALA A 96 -6.57 23.32 -10.46
CA ALA A 96 -5.51 24.20 -10.92
C ALA A 96 -4.64 23.58 -12.03
N GLU A 97 -4.30 22.29 -11.90
CA GLU A 97 -3.58 21.52 -12.93
C GLU A 97 -4.36 21.52 -14.25
N ALA A 98 -5.64 21.13 -14.23
CA ALA A 98 -6.47 21.04 -15.44
C ALA A 98 -6.60 22.40 -16.17
N LYS A 99 -6.68 23.49 -15.41
CA LYS A 99 -6.74 24.85 -15.98
C LYS A 99 -5.41 25.34 -16.55
N ASN A 100 -4.29 24.92 -15.97
CA ASN A 100 -2.99 25.31 -16.47
C ASN A 100 -2.64 24.55 -17.75
N ASP A 101 -3.08 23.29 -17.85
CA ASP A 101 -2.97 22.48 -19.07
C ASP A 101 -3.82 23.06 -20.20
N SER A 102 -5.05 23.55 -19.92
CA SER A 102 -5.90 24.17 -20.93
C SER A 102 -5.40 25.53 -21.46
N LEU A 103 -4.48 26.19 -20.74
CA LEU A 103 -3.87 27.46 -21.17
C LEU A 103 -2.61 27.29 -22.03
N GLN A 104 -2.05 26.08 -22.12
CA GLN A 104 -0.83 25.81 -22.89
C GLN A 104 -1.09 25.36 -24.34
N GLU A 105 -2.35 25.18 -24.74
CA GLU A 105 -2.73 24.79 -26.12
C GLU A 105 -2.89 25.96 -27.11
N VAL A 106 -2.30 27.14 -26.85
CA VAL A 106 -2.40 28.35 -27.71
C VAL A 106 -1.10 28.66 -28.45
#